data_AF-A0A2S6NFC0-F1
#
_entry.id   AF-A0A2S6NFC0-F1
#
_cell.length_a   1.000
_cell.length_b   1.000
_cell.length_c   1.000
_cell.angle_alpha   90.00
_cell.angle_beta   90.00
_cell.angle_gamma   90.00
#
_symmetry.space_group_name_H-M   'P 1'
#
loop_
_entity.id
_entity.type
_entity.pdbx_description
1 polymer ?
#
loop_
_entity_poly.entity_id
_entity_poly.type
_entity_poly.pdbx_seq_one_letter_code
_entity_poly.pdbx_strand_id
1 'polypeptide(L)'
;MAELGLRLDEARQLTAAVQAQMVPARVTVLSAYRRSCVACGRTLASRGHYRMRFRSLFGDVPLRVRRLLICPCQGDGEAKSSALLDFGGNAVAPEPAVLNATESRSE
;
A
#
# COMPACT_ATOMS: atom_id res chain seq x y z
N MET A 1 -16.35 25.57 -29.52
CA MET A 1 -14.95 25.76 -29.11
C MET A 1 -14.55 24.54 -28.30
N ALA A 2 -13.48 23.84 -28.65
CA ALA A 2 -13.03 22.69 -27.87
C ALA A 2 -12.29 23.19 -26.62
N GLU A 3 -12.69 22.74 -25.43
CA GLU A 3 -11.88 22.91 -24.23
C GLU A 3 -10.59 22.10 -24.41
N LEU A 4 -9.46 22.81 -24.43
CA LEU A 4 -8.13 22.21 -24.53
C LEU A 4 -7.63 21.93 -23.10
N GLY A 5 -7.45 20.67 -22.75
CA GLY A 5 -6.90 20.23 -21.47
C GLY A 5 -7.85 19.32 -20.69
N LEU A 6 -7.35 18.77 -19.59
CA LEU A 6 -8.16 17.98 -18.66
C LEU A 6 -8.87 18.91 -17.68
N ARG A 7 -10.18 18.75 -17.56
CA ARG A 7 -10.95 19.32 -16.45
C ARG A 7 -10.51 18.65 -15.16
N LEU A 8 -10.75 19.33 -14.05
CA LEU A 8 -10.27 18.87 -12.75
C LEU A 8 -10.92 17.54 -12.33
N ASP A 9 -12.17 17.30 -12.70
CA ASP A 9 -12.84 16.02 -12.51
C ASP A 9 -12.24 14.90 -13.38
N GLU A 10 -11.92 15.20 -14.63
CA GLU A 10 -11.25 14.26 -15.54
C GLU A 10 -9.85 13.89 -15.04
N ALA A 11 -9.08 14.88 -14.57
CA ALA A 11 -7.77 14.65 -13.99
C ALA A 11 -7.84 13.80 -12.71
N ARG A 12 -8.86 14.01 -11.86
CA ARG A 12 -9.11 13.17 -10.68
C ARG A 12 -9.45 11.73 -11.06
N GLN A 13 -10.33 11.54 -12.04
CA GLN A 13 -10.69 10.20 -12.53
C GLN A 13 -9.50 9.47 -13.15
N LEU A 14 -8.71 10.17 -13.97
CA LEU A 14 -7.48 9.63 -14.55
C LEU A 14 -6.49 9.22 -13.45
N THR A 15 -6.29 10.06 -12.45
CA THR A 15 -5.39 9.77 -11.32
C THR A 15 -5.89 8.57 -10.52
N ALA A 16 -7.20 8.47 -10.27
CA ALA A 16 -7.80 7.31 -9.62
C ALA A 16 -7.52 6.01 -10.39
N ALA A 17 -7.70 6.04 -11.72
CA ALA A 17 -7.42 4.89 -12.59
C ALA A 17 -5.93 4.49 -12.57
N VAL A 18 -5.03 5.46 -12.61
CA VAL A 18 -3.58 5.22 -12.50
C VAL A 18 -3.22 4.59 -11.15
N GLN A 19 -3.72 5.14 -10.04
CA GLN A 19 -3.46 4.60 -8.70
C GLN A 19 -4.05 3.18 -8.52
N ALA A 20 -5.23 2.91 -9.08
CA ALA A 20 -5.85 1.60 -9.05
C ALA A 20 -4.98 0.51 -9.70
N GLN A 21 -4.11 0.86 -10.65
CA GLN A 21 -3.18 -0.07 -11.30
C GLN A 21 -1.79 -0.07 -10.67
N MET A 22 -1.24 1.11 -10.36
CA MET A 22 0.14 1.23 -9.88
C MET A 22 0.33 0.72 -8.46
N VAL A 23 -0.62 0.98 -7.55
CA VAL A 23 -0.48 0.58 -6.14
C VAL A 23 -0.46 -0.95 -6.00
N PRO A 24 -1.39 -1.72 -6.60
CA PRO A 24 -1.35 -3.19 -6.53
C PRO A 24 -0.08 -3.77 -7.19
N ALA A 25 0.37 -3.19 -8.31
CA ALA A 25 1.60 -3.62 -8.97
C ALA A 25 2.81 -3.46 -8.05
N ARG A 26 2.97 -2.29 -7.41
CA ARG A 26 4.06 -2.04 -6.46
C ARG A 26 3.99 -2.97 -5.24
N VAL A 27 2.80 -3.18 -4.69
CA VAL A 27 2.59 -4.10 -3.57
C VAL A 27 3.03 -5.51 -3.95
N THR A 28 2.73 -5.96 -5.18
CA THR A 28 3.13 -7.28 -5.67
C THR A 28 4.64 -7.41 -5.80
N VAL A 29 5.30 -6.43 -6.43
CA VAL A 29 6.76 -6.41 -6.61
C VAL A 29 7.48 -6.40 -5.25
N LEU A 30 7.08 -5.49 -4.37
CA LEU A 30 7.68 -5.37 -3.04
C LEU A 30 7.44 -6.62 -2.21
N SER A 31 6.29 -7.27 -2.40
CA SER A 31 5.97 -8.53 -1.74
C SER A 31 6.83 -9.70 -2.21
N ALA A 32 7.37 -9.65 -3.43
CA ALA A 32 8.33 -10.62 -3.92
C ALA A 32 9.74 -10.31 -3.42
N TYR A 33 10.13 -9.04 -3.43
CA TYR A 33 11.46 -8.60 -2.99
C TYR A 33 11.72 -8.86 -1.50
N ARG A 34 10.75 -8.59 -0.62
CA ARG A 34 10.94 -8.74 0.84
C ARG A 34 10.73 -10.18 1.35
N ARG A 35 10.81 -11.20 0.50
CA ARG A 35 10.64 -12.60 0.94
C ARG A 35 11.79 -13.15 1.77
N SER A 36 12.87 -12.41 1.94
CA SER A 36 14.00 -12.83 2.75
C SER A 36 14.02 -12.11 4.09
N CYS A 37 14.38 -12.85 5.14
CA CYS A 37 14.62 -12.28 6.45
C CYS A 37 15.74 -11.24 6.38
N VAL A 38 15.49 -10.03 6.89
CA VAL A 38 16.49 -8.94 6.92
C VAL A 38 17.67 -9.22 7.85
N ALA A 39 17.52 -10.13 8.83
CA ALA A 39 18.56 -10.45 9.80
C ALA A 39 19.49 -11.57 9.35
N CYS A 40 18.96 -12.63 8.72
CA CYS A 40 19.75 -13.82 8.37
C CYS A 40 19.66 -14.23 6.89
N GLY A 41 18.91 -13.49 6.07
CA GLY A 41 18.77 -13.76 4.64
C GLY A 41 17.87 -14.94 4.26
N ARG A 42 17.38 -15.73 5.24
CA ARG A 42 16.53 -16.90 4.97
C ARG A 42 15.23 -16.52 4.24
N THR A 43 14.89 -17.26 3.19
CA THR A 43 13.60 -17.16 2.52
C THR A 43 12.46 -17.56 3.46
N LEU A 44 11.51 -16.65 3.63
CA LEU A 44 10.34 -16.80 4.49
C LEU A 44 9.21 -17.50 3.75
N ALA A 45 8.57 -18.46 4.43
CA ALA A 45 7.39 -19.12 3.91
C ALA A 45 6.18 -18.18 3.90
N SER A 46 5.30 -18.37 2.92
CA SER A 46 4.09 -17.57 2.74
C SER A 46 2.89 -18.27 3.38
N ARG A 47 2.21 -17.63 4.33
CA ARG A 47 0.97 -18.13 4.99
C ARG A 47 -0.31 -17.75 4.23
N GLY A 48 -0.18 -17.21 3.03
CA GLY A 48 -1.30 -16.81 2.17
C GLY A 48 -1.33 -15.31 1.93
N HIS A 49 -2.51 -14.77 1.65
CA HIS A 49 -2.73 -13.34 1.41
C HIS A 49 -3.90 -12.86 2.26
N TYR A 50 -3.88 -11.58 2.63
CA TYR A 50 -5.06 -10.90 3.15
C TYR A 50 -5.46 -9.74 2.26
N ARG A 51 -6.73 -9.37 2.35
CA ARG A 51 -7.30 -8.24 1.64
C ARG A 51 -7.26 -7.01 2.53
N MET A 52 -6.94 -5.87 1.95
CA MET A 52 -7.08 -4.56 2.57
C MET A 52 -7.50 -3.53 1.53
N ARG A 53 -7.77 -2.30 1.97
CA ARG A 53 -7.95 -1.16 1.09
C ARG A 53 -6.88 -0.12 1.37
N PHE A 54 -6.24 0.36 0.32
CA PHE A 54 -5.40 1.55 0.35
C PHE A 54 -6.27 2.77 0.02
N ARG A 55 -6.46 3.64 1.00
CA ARG A 55 -7.32 4.81 0.91
C ARG A 55 -6.53 5.98 0.35
N SER A 56 -6.96 6.50 -0.78
CA SER A 56 -6.35 7.67 -1.42
C SER A 56 -7.39 8.78 -1.53
N LEU A 57 -6.94 10.02 -1.81
CA LEU A 57 -7.88 11.12 -2.11
C LEU A 57 -8.72 10.81 -3.35
N PHE A 58 -8.16 10.04 -4.27
CA PHE A 58 -8.77 9.71 -5.55
C PHE A 58 -9.63 8.44 -5.49
N GLY A 59 -9.65 7.73 -4.36
CA GLY A 59 -10.52 6.59 -4.10
C GLY A 59 -9.84 5.45 -3.33
N ASP A 60 -10.64 4.45 -2.98
CA ASP A 60 -10.15 3.21 -2.34
C ASP A 60 -9.56 2.26 -3.39
N VAL A 61 -8.31 1.83 -3.19
CA VAL A 61 -7.65 0.81 -4.01
C VAL A 61 -7.61 -0.53 -3.27
N PRO A 62 -8.29 -1.58 -3.77
CA PRO A 62 -8.25 -2.90 -3.14
C PRO A 62 -6.88 -3.56 -3.32
N LEU A 63 -6.30 -4.07 -2.24
CA LEU A 63 -5.00 -4.73 -2.26
C LEU A 63 -5.08 -6.17 -1.74
N ARG A 64 -4.19 -7.01 -2.27
CA ARG A 64 -3.89 -8.34 -1.73
C ARG A 64 -2.45 -8.36 -1.25
N VAL A 65 -2.26 -8.39 0.05
CA VAL A 65 -0.92 -8.36 0.66
C VAL A 65 -0.56 -9.76 1.14
N ARG A 66 0.67 -10.20 0.84
CA ARG A 66 1.17 -11.50 1.25
C ARG A 66 1.48 -11.51 2.75
N ARG A 67 1.09 -12.60 3.43
CA ARG A 67 1.47 -12.88 4.81
C ARG A 67 2.69 -13.78 4.80
N LEU A 68 3.76 -13.38 5.47
CA LEU A 68 4.95 -14.19 5.64
C LEU A 68 5.00 -14.74 7.06
N LEU A 69 5.56 -15.92 7.22
CA LEU A 69 5.94 -16.43 8.54
C LEU A 69 7.09 -15.60 9.09
N ILE A 70 7.09 -15.37 10.40
CA ILE A 70 8.22 -14.75 11.09
C ILE A 70 9.42 -15.70 11.01
N CYS A 71 10.60 -15.16 10.77
CA CYS A 71 11.83 -15.95 10.80
C CYS A 71 11.99 -16.57 12.20
N PRO A 72 12.35 -17.86 12.32
CA PRO A 72 12.70 -18.44 13.62
C PRO A 72 13.89 -17.71 14.29
N CYS A 73 14.71 -17.01 13.51
CA CYS A 73 15.79 -16.16 14.01
C CYS A 73 15.33 -14.85 14.64
N GLN A 74 14.05 -14.49 14.52
CA GLN A 74 13.48 -13.22 15.02
C GLN A 74 12.38 -13.46 16.08
N GLY A 75 12.16 -14.68 16.55
CA GLY A 75 11.11 -14.96 17.53
C GLY A 75 11.37 -16.21 18.37
N ASP A 76 10.64 -16.32 19.47
CA ASP A 76 10.86 -17.32 20.54
C ASP A 76 10.33 -18.74 20.19
N GLY A 77 10.28 -19.10 18.89
CA GLY A 77 9.86 -20.42 18.42
C GLY A 77 8.36 -20.62 18.15
N GLU A 78 7.49 -19.65 18.47
CA GLU A 78 6.07 -19.72 18.10
C GLU A 78 5.83 -19.26 16.64
N ALA A 79 5.04 -20.03 15.88
CA ALA A 79 4.78 -19.77 14.46
C ALA A 79 3.85 -18.56 14.24
N LYS A 80 4.41 -17.37 14.37
CA LYS A 80 3.72 -16.10 14.11
C LYS A 80 3.84 -15.72 12.63
N SER A 81 2.86 -14.99 12.11
CA SER A 81 2.88 -14.46 10.74
C SER A 81 2.66 -12.97 10.73
N SER A 82 3.43 -12.23 9.95
CA SER A 82 3.28 -10.80 9.77
C SER A 82 2.85 -10.47 8.33
N ALA A 83 2.15 -9.35 8.18
CA ALA A 83 1.97 -8.73 6.88
C ALA A 83 3.32 -8.17 6.42
N LEU A 84 3.73 -8.50 5.21
CA LEU A 84 5.00 -8.03 4.65
C LEU A 84 5.05 -6.50 4.44
N LEU A 85 3.87 -5.93 4.30
CA LEU A 85 3.63 -4.50 4.23
C LEU A 85 2.67 -4.18 5.35
N ASP A 86 3.25 -3.83 6.49
CA ASP A 86 2.49 -3.19 7.55
C ASP A 86 2.44 -1.69 7.23
N PHE A 87 1.26 -1.21 6.85
CA PHE A 87 1.00 0.21 6.60
C PHE A 87 0.77 0.97 7.92
N GLY A 88 1.41 0.58 9.02
CA GLY A 88 1.27 1.24 10.32
C GLY A 88 -0.17 1.23 10.86
N GLY A 89 -0.94 0.18 10.54
CA GLY A 89 -2.35 0.06 10.95
C GLY A 89 -3.37 0.74 10.04
N ASN A 90 -2.97 1.63 9.11
CA ASN A 90 -3.86 2.19 8.10
C ASN A 90 -3.15 2.41 6.75
N ALA A 91 -3.58 1.67 5.72
CA ALA A 91 -3.09 1.90 4.36
C ALA A 91 -3.73 3.17 3.79
N VAL A 92 -3.21 4.34 4.15
CA VAL A 92 -3.65 5.65 3.64
C VAL A 92 -2.53 6.30 2.87
N ALA A 93 -2.86 6.86 1.72
CA ALA A 93 -1.96 7.63 0.90
C ALA A 93 -1.57 8.95 1.59
N PRO A 94 -0.46 9.61 1.21
CA PRO A 94 -0.05 10.85 1.86
C PRO A 94 -0.95 12.05 1.52
N GLU A 95 -1.60 12.07 0.35
CA GLU A 95 -2.30 13.25 -0.14
C GLU A 95 -3.50 13.73 0.70
N PRO A 96 -4.34 12.87 1.34
CA PRO A 96 -5.42 13.35 2.21
C PRO A 96 -4.88 14.10 3.44
N ALA A 97 -3.75 13.64 4.01
CA ALA A 97 -3.13 14.30 5.15
C ALA A 97 -2.57 15.69 4.78
N VAL A 98 -1.99 15.82 3.58
CA VAL A 98 -1.47 17.09 3.07
C VAL A 98 -2.59 18.10 2.86
N LEU A 99 -3.71 17.68 2.26
CA LEU A 99 -4.87 18.54 2.02
C LEU A 99 -5.45 19.10 3.32
N ASN A 100 -5.74 18.21 4.28
CA ASN A 100 -6.27 18.62 5.58
C ASN A 100 -5.34 19.63 6.27
N ALA A 101 -4.02 19.42 6.21
CA ALA A 101 -3.03 20.33 6.80
C ALA A 101 -2.99 21.72 6.10
N THR A 102 -3.33 21.80 4.81
CA THR A 102 -3.42 23.09 4.10
C THR A 102 -4.73 23.82 4.38
N GLU A 103 -5.82 23.10 4.59
CA GLU A 103 -7.12 23.67 4.97
C GLU A 103 -7.04 24.30 6.36
N SER A 104 -6.46 23.59 7.35
CA SER A 104 -6.28 24.11 8.72
C SER A 104 -5.30 25.29 8.85
N ARG A 105 -4.57 25.64 7.78
CA ARG A 105 -3.64 26.79 7.76
C ARG A 105 -4.25 28.03 7.10
N SER A 106 -5.47 27.90 6.59
CA SER A 106 -6.23 28.97 5.95
C SER A 106 -7.33 29.54 6.88
N GLU A 107 -7.54 28.90 8.04
CA GLU A 107 -8.28 29.40 9.21
C GLU A 107 -7.32 30.10 10.18
#